data_AF-A0A962ZT70-F1
#
_entry.id   AF-A0A962ZT70-F1
#
_cell.length_a   1.000
_cell.length_b   1.000
_cell.length_c   1.000
_cell.angle_alpha   90.00
_cell.angle_beta   90.00
_cell.angle_gamma   90.00
#
_symmetry.space_group_name_H-M   'P 1'
#
loop_
_entity.id
_entity.type
_entity.pdbx_description
1 polymer ?
#
loop_
_entity_poly.entity_id
_entity_poly.type
_entity_poly.pdbx_seq_one_letter_code
_entity_poly.pdbx_strand_id
1 'polypeptide(L)'
;MSIKFVKAAAFAMAGTIAMTAGQALAQDEKPRSLDQLLEFVKQGQVTEARQNRAREQAFATDKANQAAELKRAEAERASQEQLSAELEDAFEANELLVAAKQEQLKEKLGTLAELFGHLTSTAGDLASTLEFSLTSAQYPDREVFLEELIAKMSGSDKLPSIEEIERVWYELNREMVETGQVVSF
;
A
#
# COMPACT_ATOMS: atom_id res chain seq x y z
N MET A 1 -19.39 36.05 4.38
CA MET A 1 -18.74 35.19 5.38
C MET A 1 -17.30 34.96 4.93
N SER A 2 -16.33 35.48 5.68
CA SER A 2 -14.90 35.52 5.32
C SER A 2 -14.18 34.37 5.98
N ILE A 3 -13.40 33.56 5.25
CA ILE A 3 -12.27 32.81 5.81
C ILE A 3 -11.08 32.87 4.85
N LYS A 4 -9.94 33.25 5.42
CA LYS A 4 -8.66 33.57 4.78
C LYS A 4 -7.79 32.32 4.65
N PHE A 5 -7.01 32.27 3.57
CA PHE A 5 -5.91 31.35 3.33
C PHE A 5 -4.76 31.59 4.32
N VAL A 6 -4.25 30.51 4.93
CA VAL A 6 -3.00 30.51 5.71
C VAL A 6 -1.89 29.98 4.79
N LYS A 7 -1.02 30.88 4.33
CA LYS A 7 0.35 30.56 3.91
C LYS A 7 1.27 31.41 4.79
N ALA A 8 2.00 30.75 5.67
CA ALA A 8 2.92 31.39 6.61
C ALA A 8 4.06 32.05 5.82
N ALA A 9 4.26 33.33 6.13
CA ALA A 9 5.22 34.20 5.51
C ALA A 9 6.66 33.83 5.87
N ALA A 10 7.53 33.87 4.87
CA ALA A 10 8.97 33.87 5.02
C ALA A 10 9.40 35.07 5.89
N PHE A 11 10.16 34.78 6.95
CA PHE A 11 10.80 35.77 7.79
C PHE A 11 11.88 36.51 7.00
N ALA A 12 11.57 37.72 6.56
CA ALA A 12 12.56 38.75 6.29
C ALA A 12 13.00 39.35 7.63
N MET A 13 14.16 38.94 8.13
CA MET A 13 14.84 39.62 9.24
C MET A 13 16.23 40.04 8.77
N ALA A 14 16.28 41.14 8.02
CA ALA A 14 17.49 41.91 7.81
C ALA A 14 17.82 42.59 9.15
N GLY A 15 18.52 41.87 10.02
CA GLY A 15 19.06 42.39 11.27
C GLY A 15 20.30 43.24 10.98
N THR A 16 20.13 44.55 10.91
CA THR A 16 21.21 45.53 11.08
C THR A 16 21.74 45.45 12.51
N ILE A 17 22.70 44.57 12.76
CA ILE A 17 23.51 44.62 13.98
C ILE A 17 24.61 45.64 13.74
N ALA A 18 24.38 46.87 14.21
CA ALA A 18 25.45 47.83 14.47
C ALA A 18 26.30 47.29 15.63
N MET A 19 27.42 46.63 15.31
CA MET A 19 28.50 46.40 16.27
C MET A 19 29.60 47.44 16.02
N THR A 20 29.51 48.55 16.74
CA THR A 20 30.67 49.37 17.07
C THR A 20 31.57 48.56 18.01
N ALA A 21 32.37 47.66 17.45
CA ALA A 21 33.50 47.04 18.17
C ALA A 21 34.72 47.93 17.96
N GLY A 22 35.27 48.45 19.05
CA GLY A 22 36.36 49.42 19.05
C GLY A 22 37.53 48.99 18.18
N GLN A 23 38.05 49.93 17.40
CA GLN A 23 39.36 49.82 16.81
C GLN A 23 40.39 49.83 17.95
N ALA A 24 40.69 48.66 18.51
CA ALA A 24 41.94 48.45 19.22
C ALA A 24 43.04 48.49 18.15
N LEU A 25 43.56 49.69 17.87
CA LEU A 25 44.85 49.85 17.21
C LEU A 25 45.87 49.19 18.13
N ALA A 26 46.18 47.91 17.87
CA ALA A 26 47.39 47.30 18.38
C ALA A 26 48.55 48.15 17.84
N GLN A 27 49.16 48.96 18.71
CA GLN A 27 50.42 49.61 18.39
C GLN A 27 51.46 48.49 18.29
N ASP A 28 51.77 48.08 17.07
CA ASP A 28 52.97 47.28 16.79
C ASP A 28 54.19 48.10 17.23
N GLU A 29 54.69 47.80 18.44
CA GLU A 29 56.02 48.24 18.86
C GLU A 29 57.04 47.61 17.91
N LYS A 30 57.44 48.37 16.89
CA LYS A 30 58.57 47.98 16.04
C LYS A 30 59.81 47.80 16.92
N PRO A 31 60.52 46.67 16.84
CA PRO A 31 61.65 46.38 17.72
C PRO A 31 62.72 47.47 17.59
N ARG A 32 63.18 48.01 18.73
CA ARG A 32 64.09 49.17 18.78
C ARG A 32 65.57 48.78 18.68
N SER A 33 65.89 47.47 18.69
CA SER A 33 67.24 46.92 18.51
C SER A 33 67.22 45.58 17.76
N LEU A 34 68.36 45.17 17.20
CA LEU A 34 68.52 43.88 16.53
C LEU A 34 68.26 42.69 17.47
N ASP A 35 68.62 42.81 18.75
CA ASP A 35 68.36 41.79 19.77
C ASP A 35 66.86 41.64 20.07
N GLN A 36 66.11 42.75 20.13
CA GLN A 36 64.66 42.71 20.29
C GLN A 36 63.95 42.10 19.07
N LEU A 37 64.45 42.37 17.86
CA LEU A 37 63.92 41.76 16.65
C LEU A 37 64.16 40.23 16.64
N LEU A 38 65.35 39.78 17.06
CA LEU A 38 65.67 38.35 17.15
C LEU A 38 64.75 37.61 18.13
N GLU A 39 64.51 38.18 19.31
CA GLU A 39 63.61 37.57 20.29
C GLU A 39 62.15 37.57 19.79
N PHE A 40 61.71 38.65 19.12
CA PHE A 40 60.37 38.71 18.51
C PHE A 40 60.19 37.66 17.40
N VAL A 41 61.19 37.47 16.54
CA VAL A 41 61.19 36.42 15.49
C VAL A 41 61.15 35.03 16.12
N LYS A 42 61.95 34.78 17.17
CA LYS A 42 61.95 33.50 17.89
C LYS A 42 60.59 33.21 18.53
N GLN A 43 59.96 34.19 19.16
CA GLN A 43 58.63 34.05 19.76
C GLN A 43 57.54 33.86 18.70
N GLY A 44 57.64 34.55 17.57
CA GLY A 44 56.81 34.36 16.39
C GLY A 44 56.90 32.94 15.84
N GLN A 45 58.12 32.44 15.61
CA GLN A 45 58.36 31.07 15.13
C GLN A 45 57.77 29.99 16.06
N VAL A 46 57.90 30.15 17.38
CA VAL A 46 57.31 29.21 18.35
C VAL A 46 55.77 29.23 18.30
N THR A 47 55.19 30.42 18.15
CA THR A 47 53.73 30.60 18.07
C THR A 47 53.17 30.03 16.77
N GLU A 48 53.81 30.33 15.64
CA GLU A 48 53.46 29.79 14.32
C GLU A 48 53.61 28.27 14.27
N ALA A 49 54.69 27.72 14.81
CA ALA A 49 54.90 26.27 14.87
C ALA A 49 53.78 25.57 15.67
N ARG A 50 53.33 26.17 16.78
CA ARG A 50 52.20 25.63 17.56
C ARG A 50 50.90 25.71 16.78
N GLN A 51 50.61 26.83 16.12
CA GLN A 51 49.41 27.00 15.32
C GLN A 51 49.39 26.06 14.10
N ASN A 52 50.53 25.87 13.42
CA ASN A 52 50.65 24.94 12.30
C ASN A 52 50.36 23.51 12.74
N ARG A 53 50.96 23.05 13.86
CA ARG A 53 50.67 21.72 14.42
C ARG A 53 49.18 21.53 14.74
N ALA A 54 48.54 22.55 15.32
CA ALA A 54 47.11 22.50 15.60
C ALA A 54 46.27 22.39 14.32
N ARG A 55 46.62 23.14 13.26
CA ARG A 55 45.95 23.06 11.95
C ARG A 55 46.15 21.70 11.27
N GLU A 56 47.37 21.17 11.31
CA GLU A 56 47.68 19.84 10.76
C GLU A 56 46.90 18.74 11.49
N GLN A 57 46.80 18.82 12.81
CA GLN A 57 46.03 17.88 13.62
C GLN A 57 44.53 17.99 13.34
N ALA A 58 43.99 19.21 13.23
CA ALA A 58 42.60 19.44 12.85
C ALA A 58 42.32 18.87 11.45
N PHE A 59 43.18 19.17 10.47
CA PHE A 59 43.05 18.67 9.11
C PHE A 59 43.07 17.13 9.04
N ALA A 60 43.98 16.49 9.76
CA ALA A 60 44.04 15.03 9.82
C ALA A 60 42.77 14.42 10.44
N THR A 61 42.24 15.06 11.49
CA THR A 61 40.99 14.64 12.15
C THR A 61 39.80 14.81 11.22
N ASP A 62 39.66 15.96 10.56
CA ASP A 62 38.58 16.25 9.62
C ASP A 62 38.59 15.28 8.43
N LYS A 63 39.78 14.99 7.89
CA LYS A 63 39.95 14.00 6.81
C LYS A 63 39.49 12.61 7.25
N ALA A 64 39.85 12.19 8.47
CA ALA A 64 39.43 10.89 9.01
C ALA A 64 37.90 10.85 9.20
N ASN A 65 37.31 11.93 9.71
CA ASN A 65 35.86 12.05 9.90
C ASN A 65 35.12 11.98 8.55
N GLN A 66 35.58 12.72 7.54
CA GLN A 66 34.99 12.68 6.19
C GLN A 66 35.04 11.29 5.57
N ALA A 67 36.16 10.58 5.72
CA ALA A 67 36.29 9.21 5.22
C ALA A 67 35.33 8.24 5.95
N ALA A 68 35.15 8.42 7.26
CA ALA A 68 34.21 7.62 8.04
C ALA A 68 32.75 7.88 7.64
N GLU A 69 32.36 9.14 7.47
CA GLU A 69 31.02 9.53 7.03
C GLU A 69 30.72 9.04 5.61
N LEU A 70 31.69 9.16 4.69
CA LEU A 70 31.54 8.63 3.33
C LEU A 70 31.32 7.12 3.36
N LYS A 71 32.15 6.38 4.09
CA LYS A 71 32.02 4.93 4.21
C LYS A 71 30.66 4.53 4.82
N ARG A 72 30.17 5.30 5.80
CA ARG A 72 28.85 5.07 6.41
C ARG A 72 27.74 5.31 5.39
N ALA A 73 27.79 6.39 4.63
CA ALA A 73 26.81 6.71 3.60
C ALA A 73 26.80 5.68 2.47
N GLU A 74 27.97 5.20 2.05
CA GLU A 74 28.10 4.13 1.04
C GLU A 74 27.50 2.80 1.54
N ALA A 75 27.75 2.44 2.80
CA ALA A 75 27.18 1.23 3.39
C ALA A 75 25.65 1.32 3.52
N GLU A 76 25.13 2.46 3.96
CA GLU A 76 23.68 2.71 4.04
C GLU A 76 23.04 2.67 2.64
N ARG A 77 23.66 3.30 1.64
CA ARG A 77 23.16 3.26 0.27
C ARG A 77 23.07 1.81 -0.23
N ALA A 78 24.12 1.02 -0.03
CA ALA A 78 24.14 -0.37 -0.44
C ALA A 78 23.05 -1.22 0.26
N SER A 79 22.80 -1.00 1.56
CA SER A 79 21.74 -1.73 2.27
C SER A 79 20.35 -1.33 1.78
N GLN A 80 20.12 -0.05 1.49
CA GLN A 80 18.84 0.42 0.97
C GLN A 80 18.61 -0.05 -0.48
N GLU A 81 19.66 -0.10 -1.32
CA GLU A 81 19.59 -0.67 -2.68
C GLU A 81 19.22 -2.17 -2.63
N GLN A 82 19.81 -2.94 -1.71
CA GLN A 82 19.46 -4.35 -1.52
C GLN A 82 18.01 -4.52 -1.05
N LEU A 83 17.59 -3.77 -0.04
CA LEU A 83 16.21 -3.80 0.44
C LEU A 83 15.21 -3.41 -0.66
N SER A 84 15.56 -2.42 -1.48
CA SER A 84 14.73 -2.01 -2.61
C SER A 84 14.54 -3.15 -3.61
N ALA A 85 15.60 -3.87 -3.96
CA ALA A 85 15.52 -5.02 -4.87
C ALA A 85 14.67 -6.15 -4.28
N GLU A 86 14.84 -6.47 -2.99
CA GLU A 86 14.01 -7.48 -2.32
C GLU A 86 12.51 -7.11 -2.29
N LEU A 87 12.20 -5.84 -2.05
CA LEU A 87 10.83 -5.35 -2.05
C LEU A 87 10.21 -5.31 -3.45
N GLU A 88 11.01 -4.99 -4.47
CA GLU A 88 10.58 -4.99 -5.87
C GLU A 88 10.28 -6.42 -6.35
N ASP A 89 11.16 -7.39 -6.06
CA ASP A 89 10.92 -8.81 -6.34
C ASP A 89 9.62 -9.31 -5.66
N ALA A 90 9.42 -8.94 -4.39
CA ALA A 90 8.22 -9.30 -3.65
C ALA A 90 6.96 -8.64 -4.23
N PHE A 91 7.07 -7.39 -4.69
CA PHE A 91 5.98 -6.66 -5.31
C PHE A 91 5.57 -7.32 -6.64
N GLU A 92 6.53 -7.61 -7.52
CA GLU A 92 6.27 -8.29 -8.80
C GLU A 92 5.63 -9.67 -8.60
N ALA A 93 6.15 -10.46 -7.66
CA ALA A 93 5.57 -11.76 -7.32
C ALA A 93 4.12 -11.63 -6.82
N ASN A 94 3.83 -10.61 -6.02
CA ASN A 94 2.48 -10.35 -5.53
C ASN A 94 1.53 -9.87 -6.64
N GLU A 95 2.00 -9.06 -7.59
CA GLU A 95 1.18 -8.66 -8.75
C GLU A 95 0.75 -9.87 -9.57
N LEU A 96 1.66 -10.81 -9.83
CA LEU A 96 1.33 -12.06 -10.53
C LEU A 96 0.31 -12.91 -9.75
N LEU A 97 0.46 -13.01 -8.43
CA LEU A 97 -0.49 -13.73 -7.59
C LEU A 97 -1.87 -13.07 -7.59
N VAL A 98 -1.94 -11.75 -7.52
CA VAL A 98 -3.20 -11.00 -7.57
C VAL A 98 -3.89 -11.22 -8.91
N ALA A 99 -3.17 -11.09 -10.02
CA ALA A 99 -3.71 -11.33 -11.35
C ALA A 99 -4.23 -12.77 -11.49
N ALA A 100 -3.47 -13.77 -11.04
CA ALA A 100 -3.90 -15.17 -11.06
C ALA A 100 -5.16 -15.41 -10.20
N LYS A 101 -5.25 -14.78 -9.03
CA LYS A 101 -6.44 -14.88 -8.15
C LYS A 101 -7.66 -14.19 -8.73
N GLN A 102 -7.49 -13.06 -9.41
CA GLN A 102 -8.58 -12.39 -10.12
C GLN A 102 -9.11 -13.23 -11.28
N GLU A 103 -8.23 -13.85 -12.06
CA GLU A 103 -8.65 -14.75 -13.14
C GLU A 103 -9.36 -15.99 -12.58
N GLN A 104 -8.81 -16.61 -11.52
CA GLN A 104 -9.47 -17.71 -10.83
C GLN A 104 -10.86 -17.31 -10.31
N LEU A 105 -11.00 -16.13 -9.70
CA LEU A 105 -12.29 -15.62 -9.24
C LEU A 105 -13.28 -15.47 -10.41
N LYS A 106 -12.84 -14.89 -11.53
CA LYS A 106 -13.66 -14.71 -12.72
C LYS A 106 -14.13 -16.04 -13.31
N GLU A 107 -13.23 -17.02 -13.40
CA GLU A 107 -13.57 -18.37 -13.86
C GLU A 107 -14.63 -19.02 -12.95
N LYS A 108 -14.46 -18.91 -11.62
CA LYS A 108 -15.44 -19.44 -10.66
C LYS A 108 -16.77 -18.73 -10.72
N LEU A 109 -16.79 -17.41 -10.92
CA LEU A 109 -18.02 -16.64 -11.13
C LEU A 109 -18.73 -17.05 -12.43
N GLY A 110 -17.97 -17.26 -13.52
CA GLY A 110 -18.52 -17.77 -14.79
C GLY A 110 -19.14 -19.16 -14.62
N THR A 111 -18.40 -20.09 -14.01
CA THR A 111 -18.90 -21.44 -13.69
C THR A 111 -20.17 -21.38 -12.84
N LEU A 112 -20.18 -20.50 -11.84
CA LEU A 112 -21.34 -20.34 -10.95
C LEU A 112 -22.55 -19.76 -11.69
N ALA A 113 -22.33 -18.81 -12.60
CA ALA A 113 -23.39 -18.26 -13.46
C ALA A 113 -23.99 -19.32 -14.40
N GLU A 114 -23.16 -20.20 -14.97
CA GLU A 114 -23.63 -21.34 -15.77
C GLU A 114 -24.49 -22.30 -14.92
N LEU A 115 -24.01 -22.68 -13.73
CA LEU A 115 -24.75 -23.54 -12.80
C LEU A 115 -26.12 -22.95 -12.44
N PHE A 116 -26.19 -21.65 -12.14
CA PHE A 116 -27.48 -21.01 -11.85
C PHE A 116 -28.37 -20.86 -13.08
N GLY A 117 -27.79 -20.67 -14.27
CA GLY A 117 -28.55 -20.74 -15.51
C GLY A 117 -29.21 -22.10 -15.71
N HIS A 118 -28.48 -23.19 -15.49
CA HIS A 118 -29.01 -24.55 -15.56
C HIS A 118 -30.08 -24.82 -14.51
N LEU A 119 -29.86 -24.38 -13.27
CA LEU A 119 -30.86 -24.49 -12.20
C LEU A 119 -32.14 -23.72 -12.54
N THR A 120 -32.02 -22.50 -13.05
CA THR A 120 -33.16 -21.66 -13.46
C THR A 120 -33.94 -22.32 -14.59
N SER A 121 -33.25 -22.85 -15.61
CA SER A 121 -33.89 -23.60 -16.69
C SER A 121 -34.62 -24.84 -16.18
N THR A 122 -33.94 -25.63 -15.34
CA THR A 122 -34.52 -26.87 -14.77
C THR A 122 -35.74 -26.58 -13.89
N ALA A 123 -35.66 -25.53 -13.07
CA ALA A 123 -36.79 -25.09 -12.25
C ALA A 123 -37.96 -24.62 -13.11
N GLY A 124 -37.70 -23.92 -14.23
CA GLY A 124 -38.71 -23.50 -15.19
C GLY A 124 -39.38 -24.67 -15.90
N ASP A 125 -38.59 -25.63 -16.39
CA ASP A 125 -39.09 -26.85 -17.02
C ASP A 125 -39.96 -27.66 -16.05
N LEU A 126 -39.52 -27.78 -14.79
CA LEU A 126 -40.29 -28.42 -13.74
C LEU A 126 -41.58 -27.66 -13.44
N ALA A 127 -41.55 -26.33 -13.30
CA ALA A 127 -42.74 -25.51 -13.05
C ALA A 127 -43.79 -25.72 -14.15
N SER A 128 -43.39 -25.64 -15.42
CA SER A 128 -44.28 -25.93 -16.55
C SER A 128 -44.81 -27.37 -16.53
N THR A 129 -43.98 -28.34 -16.14
CA THR A 129 -44.42 -29.74 -16.00
C THR A 129 -45.50 -29.87 -14.92
N LEU A 130 -45.31 -29.22 -13.76
CA LEU A 130 -46.25 -29.25 -12.64
C LEU A 130 -47.58 -28.56 -12.99
N GLU A 131 -47.56 -27.47 -13.76
CA GLU A 131 -48.75 -26.75 -14.21
C GLU A 131 -49.71 -27.66 -15.02
N PHE A 132 -49.16 -28.54 -15.85
CA PHE A 132 -49.93 -29.48 -16.68
C PHE A 132 -50.10 -30.87 -16.05
N SER A 133 -49.56 -31.11 -14.85
CA SER A 133 -49.60 -32.44 -14.24
C SER A 133 -50.92 -32.73 -13.52
N LEU A 134 -51.44 -33.94 -13.74
CA LEU A 134 -52.59 -34.47 -13.00
C LEU A 134 -52.28 -34.68 -11.50
N THR A 135 -51.00 -34.87 -11.14
CA THR A 135 -50.57 -35.04 -9.74
C THR A 135 -50.77 -33.75 -8.94
N SER A 136 -50.77 -32.58 -9.60
CA SER A 136 -50.98 -31.27 -8.96
C SER A 136 -52.39 -31.10 -8.38
N ALA A 137 -53.37 -31.91 -8.80
CA ALA A 137 -54.67 -31.99 -8.12
C ALA A 137 -54.57 -32.54 -6.68
N GLN A 138 -53.57 -33.38 -6.40
CA GLN A 138 -53.29 -33.92 -5.07
C GLN A 138 -52.32 -33.04 -4.28
N TYR A 139 -51.41 -32.38 -4.99
CA TYR A 139 -50.34 -31.56 -4.41
C TYR A 139 -50.35 -30.17 -5.07
N PRO A 140 -51.29 -29.30 -4.68
CA PRO A 140 -51.42 -27.96 -5.27
C PRO A 140 -50.26 -27.05 -4.84
N ASP A 141 -50.10 -25.95 -5.59
CA ASP A 141 -49.20 -24.82 -5.30
C ASP A 141 -47.69 -25.16 -5.25
N ARG A 142 -47.27 -26.28 -5.86
CA ARG A 142 -45.85 -26.68 -5.88
C ARG A 142 -45.01 -25.82 -6.82
N GLU A 143 -45.62 -25.40 -7.92
CA GLU A 143 -45.05 -24.50 -8.93
C GLU A 143 -44.73 -23.12 -8.38
N VAL A 144 -45.47 -22.63 -7.39
CA VAL A 144 -45.29 -21.30 -6.78
C VAL A 144 -43.89 -21.13 -6.23
N PHE A 145 -43.35 -22.14 -5.54
CA PHE A 145 -41.97 -22.12 -5.05
C PHE A 145 -40.95 -22.00 -6.19
N LEU A 146 -41.19 -22.71 -7.30
CA LEU A 146 -40.28 -22.70 -8.45
C LEU A 146 -40.31 -21.34 -9.15
N GLU A 147 -41.49 -20.75 -9.30
CA GLU A 147 -41.67 -19.39 -9.84
C GLU A 147 -40.98 -18.33 -8.97
N GLU A 148 -41.13 -18.42 -7.64
CA GLU A 148 -40.44 -17.55 -6.68
C GLU A 148 -38.92 -17.70 -6.76
N LEU A 149 -38.43 -18.94 -6.88
CA LEU A 149 -37.01 -19.24 -7.03
C LEU A 149 -36.46 -18.67 -8.35
N ILE A 150 -37.17 -18.84 -9.46
CA ILE A 150 -36.82 -18.27 -10.77
C ILE A 150 -36.81 -16.74 -10.70
N ALA A 151 -37.83 -16.12 -10.10
CA ALA A 151 -37.89 -14.67 -9.93
C ALA A 151 -36.73 -14.15 -9.08
N LYS A 152 -36.37 -14.87 -8.01
CA LYS A 152 -35.21 -14.56 -7.16
C LYS A 152 -33.90 -14.60 -7.94
N MET A 153 -33.70 -15.61 -8.78
CA MET A 153 -32.48 -15.78 -9.59
C MET A 153 -32.42 -14.86 -10.81
N SER A 154 -33.58 -14.40 -11.30
CA SER A 154 -33.68 -13.44 -12.42
C SER A 154 -33.38 -12.00 -11.99
N GLY A 155 -33.53 -11.68 -10.69
CA GLY A 155 -33.10 -10.43 -10.09
C GLY A 155 -31.61 -10.51 -9.74
N SER A 156 -30.79 -9.78 -10.47
CA SER A 156 -29.34 -9.90 -10.69
C SER A 156 -28.37 -10.14 -9.51
N ASP A 157 -28.83 -10.12 -8.26
CA ASP A 157 -27.95 -10.07 -7.08
C ASP A 157 -28.30 -11.09 -5.98
N LYS A 158 -29.27 -12.00 -6.19
CA LYS A 158 -29.68 -12.96 -5.17
C LYS A 158 -29.36 -14.40 -5.57
N LEU A 159 -28.51 -15.03 -4.77
CA LEU A 159 -28.20 -16.46 -4.92
C LEU A 159 -29.26 -17.32 -4.23
N PRO A 160 -29.61 -18.48 -4.80
CA PRO A 160 -30.40 -19.47 -4.10
C PRO A 160 -29.58 -20.09 -2.96
N SER A 161 -30.24 -20.44 -1.86
CA SER A 161 -29.63 -21.20 -0.77
C SER A 161 -29.52 -22.67 -1.15
N ILE A 162 -28.68 -23.42 -0.43
CA ILE A 162 -28.52 -24.86 -0.66
C ILE A 162 -29.87 -25.57 -0.47
N GLU A 163 -30.64 -25.17 0.53
CA GLU A 163 -31.96 -25.74 0.82
C GLU A 163 -32.96 -25.49 -0.32
N GLU A 164 -32.89 -24.34 -0.98
CA GLU A 164 -33.73 -24.06 -2.16
C GLU A 164 -33.35 -24.94 -3.34
N ILE A 165 -32.05 -25.20 -3.56
CA ILE A 165 -31.56 -26.12 -4.60
C ILE A 165 -32.02 -27.56 -4.31
N GLU A 166 -31.87 -28.01 -3.07
CA GLU A 166 -32.30 -29.33 -2.63
C GLU A 166 -33.83 -29.51 -2.78
N ARG A 167 -34.60 -28.44 -2.56
CA ARG A 167 -36.05 -28.48 -2.75
C ARG A 167 -36.44 -28.65 -4.22
N VAL A 168 -35.72 -28.03 -5.17
CA VAL A 168 -35.93 -28.30 -6.61
C VAL A 168 -35.71 -29.77 -6.93
N TRP A 169 -34.60 -30.34 -6.43
CA TRP A 169 -34.30 -31.76 -6.61
C TRP A 169 -35.39 -32.66 -6.01
N TYR A 170 -35.87 -32.33 -4.81
CA TYR A 170 -36.95 -33.05 -4.16
C TYR A 170 -38.24 -33.03 -4.98
N GLU A 171 -38.70 -31.86 -5.43
CA GLU A 171 -39.95 -31.76 -6.19
C GLU A 171 -39.86 -32.46 -7.56
N LEU A 172 -38.68 -32.43 -8.19
CA LEU A 172 -38.43 -33.19 -9.42
C LEU A 172 -38.59 -34.69 -9.19
N ASN A 173 -37.97 -35.23 -8.13
CA ASN A 173 -38.07 -36.66 -7.80
C ASN A 173 -39.48 -37.04 -7.36
N ARG A 174 -40.14 -36.17 -6.60
CA ARG A 174 -41.52 -36.38 -6.18
C ARG A 174 -42.45 -36.46 -7.38
N GLU A 175 -42.32 -35.55 -8.35
CA GLU A 175 -43.14 -35.60 -9.55
C GLU A 175 -42.95 -36.89 -10.33
N MET A 176 -41.70 -37.35 -10.48
CA MET A 176 -41.40 -38.63 -11.14
C MET A 176 -42.04 -39.82 -10.43
N VAL A 177 -42.05 -39.82 -9.09
CA VAL A 177 -42.62 -40.93 -8.29
C VAL A 177 -44.15 -40.88 -8.30
N GLU A 178 -44.75 -39.73 -8.07
CA GLU A 178 -46.20 -39.56 -7.93
C GLU A 178 -46.94 -39.74 -9.26
N THR A 179 -46.30 -39.40 -10.39
CA THR A 179 -46.87 -39.67 -11.73
C THR A 179 -47.03 -41.16 -12.00
N GLY A 180 -46.25 -42.02 -11.33
CA GLY A 180 -46.35 -43.47 -11.43
C GLY A 180 -47.41 -44.11 -10.51
N GLN A 181 -48.04 -43.33 -9.63
CA GLN A 181 -49.02 -43.85 -8.67
C GLN A 181 -50.45 -43.77 -9.20
N VAL A 182 -51.26 -44.78 -8.88
CA VAL A 182 -52.69 -44.81 -9.20
C VAL A 182 -53.48 -44.38 -7.96
N VAL A 183 -54.23 -43.29 -8.09
CA VAL A 183 -55.07 -42.75 -7.02
C VAL A 183 -56.52 -42.61 -7.48
N SER A 184 -57.45 -42.75 -6.53
CA SER A 184 -58.89 -42.53 -6.75
C SER A 184 -59.32 -41.24 -6.09
N PHE A 185 -60.08 -40.41 -6.81
CA PHE A 185 -60.65 -39.14 -6.34
C PHE A 185 -62.14 -39.28 -6.04
#